data_AF-A0A3D4QSR6-F1
#
_entry.id   AF-A0A3D4QSR6-F1
#
_cell.length_a   1.000
_cell.length_b   1.000
_cell.length_c   1.000
_cell.angle_alpha   90.00
_cell.angle_beta   90.00
_cell.angle_gamma   90.00
#
_symmetry.space_group_name_H-M   'P 1'
#
loop_
_entity.id
_entity.type
_entity.pdbx_description
1 polymer ?
#
loop_
_entity_poly.entity_id
_entity_poly.type
_entity_poly.pdbx_seq_one_letter_code
_entity_poly.pdbx_strand_id
1 'polypeptide(L)'
;ERLDGLRKDGETVPDLILVHDTWLEKMIAEDTILPLDGGLSDSKKSELFQGMTQAVTYNNKTYAVPFWQDLPLLYYRKDLMETPPVSWTELAQIANRISEAQDMEYGLVFPGASQ
;
A
#
# COMPACT_ATOMS: atom_id res chain seq x y z
N GLU A 1 2.72 1.99 -17.52
CA GLU A 1 2.61 0.98 -18.61
C GLU A 1 1.25 0.96 -19.29
N ARG A 2 0.15 0.52 -18.65
CA ARG A 2 -1.17 0.49 -19.31
C ARG A 2 -1.66 1.88 -19.75
N LEU A 3 -1.57 2.88 -18.87
CA LEU A 3 -1.96 4.26 -19.21
C LEU A 3 -1.08 4.83 -20.34
N ASP A 4 0.21 4.55 -20.32
CA ASP A 4 1.15 4.99 -21.37
C ASP A 4 0.85 4.33 -22.70
N GLY A 5 0.46 3.05 -22.69
CA GLY A 5 -0.01 2.32 -23.88
C GLY A 5 -1.24 2.98 -24.48
N LEU A 6 -2.30 3.18 -23.67
CA LEU A 6 -3.54 3.83 -24.12
C LEU A 6 -3.28 5.21 -24.74
N ARG A 7 -2.39 6.02 -24.13
CA ARG A 7 -2.01 7.33 -24.68
C ARG A 7 -1.29 7.22 -26.02
N LYS A 8 -0.35 6.28 -26.15
CA LYS A 8 0.41 6.07 -27.39
C LYS A 8 -0.48 5.61 -28.54
N ASP A 9 -1.48 4.79 -28.23
CA ASP A 9 -2.42 4.25 -29.21
C ASP A 9 -3.54 5.24 -29.58
N GLY A 10 -3.55 6.44 -28.97
CA GLY A 10 -4.58 7.45 -29.18
C GLY A 10 -5.95 7.06 -28.61
N GLU A 11 -5.97 6.09 -27.70
CA GLU A 11 -7.19 5.62 -27.05
C GLU A 11 -7.62 6.55 -25.90
N THR A 12 -8.88 6.42 -25.51
CA THR A 12 -9.42 7.11 -24.34
C THR A 12 -8.76 6.59 -23.07
N VAL A 13 -8.18 7.51 -22.29
CA VAL A 13 -7.68 7.22 -20.94
C VAL A 13 -8.79 7.42 -19.90
N PRO A 14 -8.75 6.72 -18.75
CA PRO A 14 -9.71 6.94 -17.68
C PRO A 14 -9.61 8.37 -17.11
N ASP A 15 -10.76 8.98 -16.81
CA ASP A 15 -10.81 10.29 -16.12
C ASP A 15 -10.38 10.18 -14.65
N LEU A 16 -10.64 9.04 -14.01
CA LEU A 16 -10.27 8.72 -12.64
C LEU A 16 -9.58 7.36 -12.60
N ILE A 17 -8.53 7.26 -11.79
CA ILE A 17 -7.81 6.01 -11.54
C ILE A 17 -7.72 5.75 -10.04
N LEU A 18 -7.82 4.48 -9.67
CA LEU A 18 -7.37 4.02 -8.37
C LEU A 18 -5.86 3.78 -8.49
N VAL A 19 -5.06 4.50 -7.70
CA VAL A 19 -3.61 4.42 -7.74
C VAL A 19 -3.06 4.35 -6.32
N HIS A 20 -2.01 3.57 -6.13
CA HIS A 20 -1.29 3.50 -4.87
C HIS A 20 -0.44 4.78 -4.70
N ASP A 21 -0.41 5.35 -3.50
CA ASP A 21 0.22 6.64 -3.19
C ASP A 21 1.69 6.71 -3.62
N THR A 22 2.43 5.61 -3.48
CA THR A 22 3.84 5.50 -3.93
C THR A 22 4.08 5.79 -5.42
N TRP A 23 3.05 5.69 -6.27
CA TRP A 23 3.17 6.02 -7.69
C TRP A 23 2.87 7.49 -7.99
N LEU A 24 2.23 8.23 -7.07
CA LEU A 24 1.82 9.60 -7.30
C LEU A 24 3.01 10.51 -7.61
N GLU A 25 4.11 10.40 -6.87
CA GLU A 25 5.30 11.22 -7.10
C GLU A 25 5.83 11.09 -8.53
N LYS A 26 5.95 9.85 -9.03
CA LYS A 26 6.36 9.59 -10.41
C LYS A 26 5.36 10.19 -11.40
N MET A 27 4.07 9.97 -11.17
CA MET A 27 3.04 10.48 -12.08
C MET A 27 3.02 12.01 -12.13
N ILE A 28 3.29 12.68 -11.02
CA ILE A 28 3.45 14.13 -10.93
C ILE A 28 4.68 14.58 -11.70
N ALA A 29 5.81 13.91 -11.54
CA ALA A 29 7.06 14.23 -12.23
C ALA A 29 6.96 14.05 -13.76
N GLU A 30 6.10 13.14 -14.21
CA GLU A 30 5.86 12.85 -15.63
C GLU A 30 4.65 13.63 -16.19
N ASP A 31 4.05 14.55 -15.44
CA ASP A 31 2.85 15.32 -15.80
C ASP A 31 1.69 14.43 -16.28
N THR A 32 1.57 13.24 -15.70
CA THR A 32 0.56 12.24 -16.08
C THR A 32 -0.68 12.23 -15.20
N ILE A 33 -0.67 12.98 -14.11
CA ILE A 33 -1.79 13.20 -13.19
C ILE A 33 -1.95 14.70 -12.91
N LEU A 34 -3.20 15.16 -12.80
CA LEU A 34 -3.53 16.55 -12.50
C LEU A 34 -3.77 16.73 -10.99
N PRO A 35 -3.45 17.90 -10.41
CA PRO A 35 -3.88 18.22 -9.07
C PRO A 35 -5.40 18.37 -9.00
N LEU A 36 -5.98 18.13 -7.83
CA LEU A 36 -7.37 18.44 -7.56
C LEU A 36 -7.52 19.95 -7.37
N ASP A 37 -8.29 20.58 -8.24
CA ASP A 37 -8.62 22.01 -8.11
C ASP A 37 -9.30 22.27 -6.75
N GLY A 38 -8.77 23.22 -6.00
CA GLY A 38 -9.25 23.53 -4.65
C GLY A 38 -8.85 22.53 -3.55
N GLY A 39 -8.22 21.41 -3.91
CA GLY A 39 -7.73 20.39 -2.98
C GLY A 39 -8.81 19.77 -2.09
N LEU A 40 -8.40 19.22 -0.95
CA LEU A 40 -9.33 18.72 0.08
C LEU A 40 -9.74 19.85 1.03
N SER A 41 -11.03 19.92 1.36
CA SER A 41 -11.52 20.81 2.43
C SER A 41 -10.95 20.43 3.79
N ASP A 42 -10.83 21.40 4.70
CA ASP A 42 -10.35 21.13 6.06
C ASP A 42 -11.27 20.16 6.83
N SER A 43 -12.58 20.22 6.57
CA SER A 43 -13.53 19.24 7.09
C SER A 43 -13.18 17.83 6.64
N LYS A 44 -12.88 17.62 5.35
CA LYS A 44 -12.50 16.31 4.82
C LYS A 44 -11.16 15.84 5.37
N LYS A 45 -10.17 16.73 5.49
CA LYS A 45 -8.87 16.40 6.08
C LYS A 45 -9.00 15.97 7.54
N SER A 46 -9.89 16.59 8.32
CA SER A 46 -10.11 16.24 9.73
C SER A 46 -10.73 14.86 9.95
N GLU A 47 -11.39 14.29 8.92
CA GLU A 47 -11.94 12.93 8.94
C GLU A 47 -10.90 11.86 8.59
N LEU A 48 -9.72 12.27 8.10
CA LEU A 48 -8.67 11.38 7.62
C LEU A 48 -7.48 11.36 8.59
N PHE A 49 -6.77 10.24 8.62
CA PHE A 49 -5.48 10.21 9.30
C PHE A 49 -4.50 11.16 8.61
N GLN A 50 -3.68 11.84 9.41
CA GLN A 50 -2.73 12.84 8.91
C GLN A 50 -1.83 12.30 7.78
N GLY A 51 -1.35 11.06 7.94
CA GLY A 51 -0.50 10.39 6.94
C GLY A 51 -1.17 10.26 5.57
N MET A 52 -2.49 10.02 5.52
CA MET A 52 -3.23 9.91 4.25
C MET A 52 -3.29 11.24 3.51
N THR A 53 -3.52 12.34 4.23
CA THR A 53 -3.55 13.68 3.63
C THR A 53 -2.17 14.07 3.13
N GLN A 54 -1.12 13.71 3.87
CA GLN A 54 0.27 13.95 3.48
C GLN A 54 0.67 13.15 2.25
N ALA A 55 0.29 11.87 2.17
CA ALA A 55 0.62 10.97 1.07
C ALA A 55 0.09 11.43 -0.30
N VAL A 56 -0.99 12.22 -0.32
CA VAL A 56 -1.58 12.77 -1.56
C VAL A 56 -1.22 14.24 -1.82
N THR A 57 -0.35 14.84 -0.99
CA THR A 57 -0.01 16.27 -1.06
C THR A 57 1.46 16.47 -1.42
N TYR A 58 1.71 17.15 -2.55
CA TYR A 58 3.05 17.44 -3.06
C TYR A 58 3.16 18.92 -3.42
N ASN A 59 4.22 19.61 -2.98
CA ASN A 59 4.42 21.05 -3.25
C ASN A 59 3.18 21.90 -2.95
N ASN A 60 2.54 21.65 -1.80
CA ASN A 60 1.30 22.31 -1.35
C ASN A 60 0.06 22.11 -2.26
N LYS A 61 0.10 21.15 -3.18
CA LYS A 61 -1.04 20.76 -4.02
C LYS A 61 -1.49 19.33 -3.68
N THR A 62 -2.79 19.12 -3.61
CA THR A 62 -3.39 17.80 -3.42
C THR A 62 -3.63 17.16 -4.79
N TYR A 63 -3.21 15.90 -4.97
CA TYR A 63 -3.31 15.18 -6.25
C TYR A 63 -4.33 14.03 -6.24
N ALA A 64 -4.80 13.60 -5.07
CA ALA A 64 -5.77 12.51 -4.97
C ALA A 64 -6.67 12.67 -3.74
N VAL A 65 -7.81 11.99 -3.77
CA VAL A 65 -8.69 11.81 -2.60
C VAL A 65 -8.34 10.48 -1.95
N PRO A 66 -7.88 10.44 -0.69
CA PRO A 66 -7.64 9.20 0.01
C PRO A 66 -8.93 8.38 0.13
N PHE A 67 -8.87 7.10 -0.25
CA PHE A 67 -10.03 6.22 -0.30
C PHE A 67 -9.88 4.98 0.58
N TRP A 68 -8.68 4.41 0.64
CA TRP A 68 -8.37 3.19 1.40
C TRP A 68 -6.97 3.34 2.01
N GLN A 69 -6.79 2.81 3.23
CA GLN A 69 -5.46 2.60 3.81
C GLN A 69 -5.25 1.14 4.19
N ASP A 70 -4.12 0.61 3.77
CA ASP A 70 -3.60 -0.68 4.21
C ASP A 70 -2.38 -0.47 5.12
N LEU A 71 -2.14 -1.44 6.00
CA LEU A 71 -0.97 -1.49 6.85
C LEU A 71 -0.47 -2.94 6.84
N PRO A 72 0.80 -3.19 6.47
CA PRO A 72 1.37 -4.51 6.61
C PRO A 72 1.42 -4.88 8.10
N LEU A 73 0.78 -6.00 8.44
CA LEU A 73 0.74 -6.54 9.78
C LEU A 73 1.16 -8.01 9.78
N LEU A 74 1.62 -8.50 10.92
CA LEU A 74 1.79 -9.93 11.13
C LEU A 74 0.42 -10.57 11.38
N TYR A 75 -0.05 -11.35 10.40
CA TYR A 75 -1.21 -12.21 10.56
C TYR A 75 -0.73 -13.59 11.03
N TYR A 76 -1.33 -14.13 12.10
CA TYR A 76 -0.91 -15.39 12.69
C TYR A 76 -2.10 -16.28 13.12
N ARG A 77 -1.84 -17.58 13.22
CA ARG A 77 -2.82 -18.61 13.61
C ARG A 77 -2.81 -18.81 15.12
N LYS A 78 -3.88 -18.36 15.80
CA LYS A 78 -4.01 -18.42 17.26
C LYS A 78 -4.01 -19.84 17.85
N ASP A 79 -4.40 -20.84 17.06
CA ASP A 79 -4.35 -22.25 17.44
C ASP A 79 -2.94 -22.83 17.42
N LEU A 80 -2.00 -22.19 16.69
CA LEU A 80 -0.59 -22.57 16.67
C LEU A 80 0.27 -21.72 17.61
N MET A 81 -0.20 -20.51 17.95
CA MET A 81 0.52 -19.55 18.80
C MET A 81 -0.47 -18.58 19.47
N GLU A 82 -0.53 -18.61 20.80
CA GLU A 82 -1.42 -17.72 21.56
C GLU A 82 -0.90 -16.27 21.65
N THR A 83 0.40 -16.10 21.90
CA THR A 83 1.06 -14.79 22.04
C THR A 83 1.93 -14.50 20.83
N PRO A 84 1.73 -13.37 20.12
CA PRO A 84 2.54 -13.03 18.95
C PRO A 84 3.99 -12.68 19.34
N PRO A 85 4.97 -12.91 18.45
CA PRO A 85 6.36 -12.57 18.69
C PRO A 85 6.54 -11.06 18.77
N VAL A 86 7.47 -10.61 19.61
CA VAL A 86 7.81 -9.18 19.76
C VAL A 86 9.09 -8.79 19.01
N SER A 87 9.75 -9.75 18.35
CA SER A 87 10.96 -9.52 17.57
C SER A 87 11.06 -10.45 16.36
N TRP A 88 11.86 -10.05 15.37
CA TRP A 88 12.15 -10.88 14.19
C TRP A 88 12.83 -12.21 14.53
N THR A 89 13.74 -12.20 15.51
CA THR A 89 14.40 -13.41 15.99
C THR A 89 13.41 -14.40 16.58
N GLU A 90 12.48 -13.90 17.41
CA GLU A 90 11.44 -14.73 18.00
C GLU A 90 10.47 -15.25 16.94
N LEU A 91 10.06 -14.40 15.99
CA LEU A 91 9.23 -14.81 14.85
C LEU A 91 9.88 -15.96 14.09
N ALA A 92 11.16 -15.85 13.74
CA ALA A 92 11.88 -16.90 13.02
C ALA A 92 11.97 -18.21 13.82
N GLN A 93 12.25 -18.13 15.12
CA GLN A 93 12.32 -19.30 16.00
C GLN A 93 10.96 -19.99 16.14
N ILE A 94 9.88 -19.22 16.30
CA ILE A 94 8.53 -19.76 16.43
C ILE A 94 8.07 -20.36 15.10
N ALA A 95 8.29 -19.67 13.98
CA ALA A 95 7.95 -20.15 12.65
C ALA A 95 8.59 -21.51 12.37
N ASN A 96 9.92 -21.65 12.61
CA ASN A 96 10.62 -22.93 12.43
C ASN A 96 10.04 -24.03 13.32
N ARG A 97 9.83 -23.73 14.61
CA ARG A 97 9.28 -24.71 15.57
C ARG A 97 7.89 -25.19 15.18
N ILE A 98 7.01 -24.29 14.74
CA ILE A 98 5.66 -24.63 14.29
C ILE A 98 5.72 -25.48 13.02
N SER A 99 6.58 -25.10 12.06
CA SER A 99 6.76 -25.86 10.81
C SER A 99 7.13 -27.32 11.09
N GLU A 100 8.13 -27.54 11.94
CA GLU A 100 8.59 -28.88 12.32
C GLU A 100 7.53 -29.65 13.12
N ALA A 101 6.88 -29.01 14.09
CA ALA A 101 5.94 -29.68 14.98
C ALA A 101 4.61 -30.06 14.31
N GLN A 102 4.21 -29.33 13.27
CA GLN A 102 2.95 -29.54 12.53
C GLN A 102 3.15 -30.22 11.17
N ASP A 103 4.38 -30.61 10.83
CA ASP A 103 4.74 -31.15 9.51
C ASP A 103 4.27 -30.22 8.35
N MET A 104 4.46 -28.90 8.55
CA MET A 104 4.11 -27.88 7.58
C MET A 104 5.35 -27.47 6.77
N GLU A 105 5.15 -27.23 5.49
CA GLU A 105 6.21 -26.78 4.57
C GLU A 105 6.74 -25.38 4.93
N TYR A 106 5.87 -24.50 5.42
CA TYR A 106 6.21 -23.11 5.77
C TYR A 106 5.61 -22.67 7.10
N GLY A 107 6.46 -22.21 8.02
CA GLY A 107 6.05 -21.53 9.26
C GLY A 107 5.81 -20.02 9.12
N LEU A 108 6.25 -19.41 8.01
CA LEU A 108 6.03 -18.02 7.66
C LEU A 108 5.98 -17.90 6.14
N VAL A 109 5.00 -17.13 5.62
CA VAL A 109 4.88 -16.80 4.22
C VAL A 109 4.78 -15.28 4.09
N PHE A 110 5.52 -14.70 3.15
CA PHE A 110 5.47 -13.28 2.85
C PHE A 110 5.64 -13.06 1.34
N PRO A 111 5.08 -11.98 0.75
CA PRO A 111 5.31 -11.67 -0.64
C PRO A 111 6.80 -11.43 -0.92
N GLY A 112 7.37 -12.21 -1.82
CA GLY A 112 8.75 -12.08 -2.29
C GLY A 112 8.79 -12.21 -3.80
N ALA A 113 9.85 -11.68 -4.41
CA ALA A 113 10.10 -11.93 -5.82
C ALA A 113 10.46 -13.40 -6.02
N SER A 114 9.83 -14.07 -6.99
CA SER A 114 10.38 -15.32 -7.53
C SER A 114 11.70 -14.99 -8.22
N GLN A 115 12.79 -15.61 -7.79
CA GLN A 115 14.06 -15.58 -8.52
C GLN A 115 13.96 -16.38 -9.81
#